data_AF-A0A2V0MWH6-F1
#
_entry.id   AF-A0A2V0MWH6-F1
#
_cell.length_a   1.000
_cell.length_b   1.000
_cell.length_c   1.000
_cell.angle_alpha   90.00
_cell.angle_beta   90.00
_cell.angle_gamma   90.00
#
_symmetry.space_group_name_H-M   'P 1'
#
loop_
_entity.id
_entity.type
_entity.pdbx_description
1 polymer ?
#
loop_
_entity_poly.entity_id
_entity_poly.type
_entity_poly.pdbx_seq_one_letter_code
_entity_poly.pdbx_strand_id
1 'polypeptide(L)'
;MTDFSCDSGATSSDVDCAEVLAEVWTLLDGECTPETRQKLRQHLEECPGCLRHYGLEERIKALIAMKCRGEKAPEGLRERLRLEISRTTIIRGRQR
;
A
#
# COMPACT_ATOMS: atom_id res chain seq x y z
N MET A 1 -17.64 18.34 0.04
CA MET A 1 -17.50 19.51 0.93
C MET A 1 -16.52 19.14 2.04
N THR A 2 -15.23 19.13 1.71
CA THR A 2 -14.12 19.11 2.67
C THR A 2 -13.10 20.06 2.09
N ASP A 3 -12.90 21.16 2.80
CA ASP A 3 -12.01 22.26 2.48
C ASP A 3 -10.56 21.77 2.57
N PHE A 4 -9.91 21.53 1.43
CA PHE A 4 -8.53 21.04 1.31
C PHE A 4 -7.56 22.23 1.27
N SER A 5 -7.53 23.02 2.34
CA SER A 5 -6.51 24.07 2.47
C SER A 5 -5.22 23.45 2.98
N CYS A 6 -4.34 23.08 2.02
CA CYS A 6 -2.92 22.90 2.27
C CYS A 6 -2.33 24.29 2.53
N ASP A 7 -2.12 24.63 3.80
CA ASP A 7 -1.41 25.85 4.19
C ASP A 7 0.03 25.80 3.67
N SER A 8 0.46 26.92 3.09
CA SER A 8 1.44 26.99 2.02
C SER A 8 2.87 26.70 2.45
N GLY A 9 3.57 25.90 1.63
CA GLY A 9 5.01 25.72 1.68
C GLY A 9 5.51 25.15 0.35
N ALA A 10 5.40 25.94 -0.72
CA ALA A 10 5.93 25.59 -2.03
C ALA A 10 7.46 25.50 -1.97
N THR A 11 7.99 24.29 -1.82
CA THR A 11 9.36 23.97 -2.17
C THR A 11 9.35 22.81 -3.15
N SER A 12 9.88 23.09 -4.34
CA SER A 12 9.96 22.23 -5.50
C SER A 12 10.73 20.92 -5.25
N SER A 13 10.02 19.89 -4.83
CA SER A 13 10.43 18.49 -5.01
C SER A 13 9.61 17.90 -6.16
N ASP A 14 10.22 17.11 -7.03
CA ASP A 14 9.77 16.63 -8.36
C ASP A 14 8.43 15.83 -8.41
N VAL A 15 7.63 15.83 -7.34
CA VAL A 15 6.31 15.19 -7.22
C VAL A 15 5.36 16.13 -6.46
N ASP A 16 4.20 16.40 -7.04
CA ASP A 16 3.19 17.25 -6.40
C ASP A 16 2.56 16.53 -5.19
N CYS A 17 2.24 17.26 -4.13
CA CYS A 17 1.57 16.71 -2.94
C CYS A 17 0.26 16.00 -3.34
N ALA A 18 -0.43 16.50 -4.37
CA ALA A 18 -1.64 15.87 -4.91
C ALA A 18 -1.39 14.47 -5.48
N GLU A 19 -0.26 14.27 -6.17
CA GLU A 19 0.13 12.97 -6.73
C GLU A 19 0.49 11.99 -5.62
N VAL A 20 1.21 12.44 -4.59
CA VAL A 20 1.53 11.62 -3.42
C VAL A 20 0.29 11.16 -2.68
N LEU A 21 -0.69 12.06 -2.50
CA LEU A 21 -1.95 11.73 -1.85
C LEU A 21 -2.81 10.78 -2.70
N ALA A 22 -2.77 10.89 -4.02
CA ALA A 22 -3.47 9.97 -4.92
C ALA A 22 -2.90 8.54 -4.84
N GLU A 23 -1.58 8.41 -4.73
CA GLU A 23 -0.87 7.12 -4.70
C GLU A 23 -0.66 6.54 -3.29
N VAL A 24 -1.13 7.23 -2.25
CA VAL A 24 -0.85 6.85 -0.85
C VAL A 24 -1.43 5.47 -0.50
N TRP A 25 -2.59 5.12 -1.06
CA TRP A 25 -3.23 3.82 -0.86
C TRP A 25 -2.47 2.71 -1.57
N THR A 26 -2.09 2.92 -2.85
CA THR A 26 -1.22 2.02 -3.61
C THR A 26 0.08 1.72 -2.86
N LEU A 27 0.67 2.76 -2.24
CA LEU A 27 1.87 2.64 -1.42
C LEU A 27 1.62 1.79 -0.17
N LEU A 28 0.51 2.04 0.55
CA LEU A 28 0.11 1.30 1.73
C LEU A 28 -0.25 -0.17 1.43
N ASP A 29 -0.76 -0.48 0.23
CA ASP A 29 -1.05 -1.84 -0.22
C ASP A 29 0.20 -2.58 -0.73
N GLY A 30 1.30 -1.85 -0.94
CA GLY A 30 2.54 -2.42 -1.47
C GLY A 30 2.51 -2.67 -2.97
N GLU A 31 1.52 -2.13 -3.67
CA GLU A 31 1.28 -2.32 -5.10
C GLU A 31 2.08 -1.34 -5.98
N CYS A 32 2.84 -0.41 -5.38
CA CYS A 32 3.74 0.47 -6.13
C CYS A 32 4.93 -0.30 -6.74
N THR A 33 5.35 0.17 -7.92
CA THR A 33 6.68 -0.16 -8.48
C THR A 33 7.80 0.33 -7.54
N PRO A 34 9.00 -0.28 -7.59
CA PRO A 34 10.09 0.12 -6.71
C PRO A 34 10.51 1.59 -6.93
N GLU A 35 10.44 2.08 -8.17
CA GLU A 35 10.76 3.47 -8.53
C GLU A 35 9.76 4.45 -7.90
N THR A 36 8.46 4.17 -8.04
CA THR A 36 7.39 5.02 -7.46
C THR A 36 7.46 5.01 -5.95
N ARG A 37 7.70 3.85 -5.33
CA ARG A 37 7.87 3.74 -3.87
C ARG A 37 9.01 4.62 -3.35
N GLN A 38 10.13 4.68 -4.06
CA GLN A 38 11.27 5.50 -3.66
C GLN A 38 10.92 6.99 -3.72
N LYS A 39 10.31 7.44 -4.83
CA LYS A 39 9.88 8.84 -5.01
C LYS A 39 8.90 9.28 -3.93
N LEU A 40 7.88 8.47 -3.67
CA LEU A 40 6.88 8.79 -2.64
C LEU A 40 7.50 8.87 -1.24
N ARG A 41 8.42 7.97 -0.90
CA ARG A 41 9.11 8.01 0.40
C ARG A 41 9.98 9.25 0.56
N GLN A 42 10.73 9.62 -0.47
CA GLN A 42 11.52 10.84 -0.45
C GLN A 42 10.63 12.06 -0.17
N HIS A 43 9.50 12.19 -0.86
CA HIS A 43 8.57 13.28 -0.62
C HIS A 43 7.97 13.26 0.80
N LEU A 44 7.63 12.08 1.34
CA LEU A 44 7.12 11.97 2.71
C LEU A 44 8.16 12.37 3.78
N GLU A 45 9.46 12.23 3.49
CA GLU A 45 10.55 12.71 4.35
C GLU A 45 10.72 14.23 4.27
N GLU A 46 10.50 14.82 3.10
CA GLU A 46 10.65 16.25 2.84
C GLU A 46 9.40 17.08 3.21
N CYS A 47 8.20 16.47 3.19
CA CYS A 47 6.91 17.12 3.40
C CYS A 47 6.16 16.60 4.65
N PRO A 48 6.24 17.30 5.79
CA PRO A 48 5.51 16.94 7.01
C PRO A 48 3.98 16.90 6.83
N GLY A 49 3.45 17.69 5.88
CA GLY A 49 2.02 17.69 5.54
C GLY A 49 1.58 16.33 5.00
N CYS A 50 2.21 15.85 3.93
CA CYS A 50 1.94 14.54 3.35
C CYS A 50 2.23 13.40 4.35
N LEU A 51 3.25 13.53 5.19
CA LEU A 51 3.53 12.54 6.24
C LEU A 51 2.37 12.41 7.25
N ARG A 52 1.75 13.53 7.65
CA ARG A 52 0.57 13.49 8.53
C ARG A 52 -0.62 12.82 7.86
N HIS A 53 -0.84 13.08 6.57
CA HIS A 53 -1.90 12.43 5.80
C HIS A 53 -1.65 10.92 5.67
N TYR A 54 -0.43 10.52 5.29
CA TYR A 54 -0.02 9.12 5.25
C TYR A 54 -0.31 8.40 6.57
N GLY A 55 0.07 8.99 7.71
CA GLY A 55 -0.16 8.41 9.02
C GLY A 55 -1.65 8.29 9.41
N LEU A 56 -2.52 9.16 8.87
CA LEU A 56 -3.96 9.03 9.05
C LEU A 56 -4.50 7.83 8.24
N GLU A 57 -4.14 7.74 6.96
CA GLU A 57 -4.60 6.67 6.07
C GLU A 57 -4.12 5.29 6.57
N GLU A 58 -2.88 5.20 7.07
CA GLU A 58 -2.36 3.98 7.69
C GLU A 58 -3.23 3.52 8.88
N ARG A 59 -3.61 4.46 9.76
CA ARG A 59 -4.48 4.16 10.92
C ARG A 59 -5.88 3.73 10.49
N ILE A 60 -6.44 4.38 9.47
CA ILE A 60 -7.75 4.00 8.90
C ILE A 60 -7.66 2.57 8.36
N LYS A 61 -6.64 2.26 7.56
CA LYS A 61 -6.44 0.93 7.00
C LYS A 61 -6.25 -0.13 8.08
N ALA A 62 -5.47 0.17 9.12
CA ALA A 62 -5.29 -0.72 10.27
C ALA A 62 -6.62 -0.97 11.01
N LEU A 63 -7.43 0.07 11.19
CA LEU A 63 -8.76 -0.04 11.80
C LEU A 63 -9.68 -0.94 10.95
N ILE A 64 -9.70 -0.76 9.63
CA ILE A 64 -10.47 -1.58 8.71
C ILE A 64 -10.00 -3.04 8.79
N ALA A 65 -8.69 -3.29 8.71
CA ALA A 65 -8.15 -4.65 8.86
C ALA A 65 -8.53 -5.26 10.22
N MET A 66 -8.61 -4.46 11.28
CA MET A 66 -9.01 -4.90 12.61
C MET A 66 -10.52 -5.16 12.72
N LYS A 67 -11.38 -4.41 12.05
CA LYS A 67 -12.84 -4.54 12.18
C LYS A 67 -13.45 -5.46 11.13
N CYS A 68 -12.84 -5.53 9.96
CA CYS A 68 -13.30 -6.27 8.79
C CYS A 68 -12.44 -7.51 8.49
N ARG A 69 -11.62 -7.96 9.44
CA ARG A 69 -11.08 -9.33 9.47
C ARG A 69 -12.25 -10.31 9.56
N GLY A 70 -12.83 -10.66 8.42
CA GLY A 70 -13.94 -11.60 8.33
C GLY A 70 -13.60 -12.98 8.90
N GLU A 71 -14.45 -13.95 8.63
CA GLU A 71 -14.20 -15.33 9.04
C GLU A 71 -12.93 -15.88 8.40
N LYS A 72 -12.18 -16.67 9.18
CA LYS A 72 -10.99 -17.36 8.66
C LYS A 72 -11.41 -18.24 7.49
N ALA A 73 -10.64 -18.20 6.41
CA ALA A 73 -10.85 -19.09 5.27
C ALA A 73 -10.97 -20.55 5.77
N PRO A 74 -11.97 -21.31 5.30
CA PRO A 74 -12.20 -22.68 5.75
C PRO A 74 -10.98 -23.56 5.48
N GLU A 75 -10.70 -24.51 6.38
CA GLU A 75 -9.48 -25.32 6.33
C GLU A 75 -9.35 -26.11 5.02
N GLY A 76 -10.46 -26.66 4.51
CA GLY A 76 -10.46 -27.37 3.23
C GLY A 76 -10.03 -26.50 2.04
N LEU A 77 -10.32 -25.19 2.06
CA LEU A 77 -9.82 -24.28 1.02
C LEU A 77 -8.31 -24.06 1.15
N ARG A 78 -7.81 -23.93 2.38
CA ARG A 78 -6.38 -23.74 2.66
C ARG A 78 -5.57 -24.97 2.27
N GLU A 79 -6.06 -26.16 2.54
CA GLU A 79 -5.41 -27.42 2.15
C GLU A 79 -5.35 -27.58 0.63
N ARG A 80 -6.49 -27.35 -0.06
CA ARG A 80 -6.53 -27.37 -1.53
C ARG A 80 -5.55 -26.38 -2.15
N LEU A 81 -5.49 -25.16 -1.63
CA LEU A 81 -4.54 -24.15 -2.10
C LEU A 81 -3.07 -24.60 -1.91
N ARG A 82 -2.73 -25.18 -0.75
CA ARG A 82 -1.38 -25.71 -0.51
C ARG A 82 -0.99 -26.81 -1.49
N LEU A 83 -1.93 -27.72 -1.79
CA LEU A 83 -1.71 -28.80 -2.76
C LEU A 83 -1.49 -28.25 -4.18
N GLU A 84 -2.34 -27.33 -4.64
CA GLU A 84 -2.20 -26.76 -5.98
C GLU A 84 -0.94 -25.90 -6.13
N ILE A 85 -0.57 -25.11 -5.11
CA ILE A 85 0.68 -24.33 -5.11
C ILE A 85 1.89 -25.26 -5.16
N SER A 86 1.95 -26.28 -4.31
CA SER A 86 3.07 -27.24 -4.30
C SER A 86 3.20 -27.99 -5.62
N ARG A 87 2.09 -28.45 -6.19
CA ARG A 87 2.04 -29.07 -7.52
C ARG A 87 2.61 -28.15 -8.60
N THR A 88 2.18 -26.89 -8.62
CA THR A 88 2.64 -25.90 -9.62
C THR A 88 4.13 -25.61 -9.50
N THR A 89 4.66 -25.54 -8.27
CA THR A 89 6.10 -25.31 -8.01
C THR A 89 6.95 -26.50 -8.47
N ILE A 90 6.49 -27.74 -8.26
CA ILE A 90 7.21 -28.95 -8.72
C ILE A 90 7.32 -28.98 -10.25
N ILE A 91 6.24 -28.63 -10.96
CA ILE A 91 6.21 -28.65 -12.43
C ILE A 91 7.19 -27.61 -13.00
N ARG A 92 7.18 -26.39 -12.45
CA ARG A 92 8.09 -25.30 -12.90
C ARG A 92 9.56 -25.55 -12.53
N GLY A 93 9.83 -26.20 -11.40
CA GLY A 93 11.19 -26.55 -10.99
C GLY A 93 11.82 -27.66 -11.84
N ARG A 94 11.02 -28.55 -12.43
CA ARG A 94 11.48 -29.64 -13.31
C ARG A 94 11.75 -29.19 -14.75
N GLN A 95 11.36 -27.97 -15.12
CA GLN A 95 11.52 -27.37 -16.45
C GLN A 95 12.67 -26.34 -16.51
N ARG A 96 13.47 -26.21 -15.45
CA ARG A 96 14.72 -25.43 -15.46
C ARG A 96 15.92 -26.37 -15.40
#